data_AF-A0A920VJQ8-F1
#
_entry.id   AF-A0A920VJQ8-F1
#
_cell.length_a   1.000
_cell.length_b   1.000
_cell.length_c   1.000
_cell.angle_alpha   90.00
_cell.angle_beta   90.00
_cell.angle_gamma   90.00
#
_symmetry.space_group_name_H-M   'P 1'
#
loop_
_entity.id
_entity.type
_entity.pdbx_description
1 polymer ?
#
loop_
_entity_poly.entity_id
_entity_poly.type
_entity_poly.pdbx_seq_one_letter_code
_entity_poly.pdbx_strand_id
1 'polypeptide(L)' 'MPIEIYHLKAGGRRNWGKASQAVPKIDSARAAGVDIQANMYPYTAGGTGLTACFPPWASADGKLFDNLADPDARMGFELR' A
#
# COMPACT_ATOMS: atom_id res chain seq x y z
N MET A 1 11.57 -15.64 13.00
CA MET A 1 11.19 -15.56 11.58
C MET A 1 11.82 -14.31 11.01
N PRO A 2 12.63 -14.40 9.94
CA PRO A 2 13.16 -13.23 9.24
C PRO A 2 12.04 -12.38 8.65
N ILE A 3 12.22 -11.05 8.62
CA ILE A 3 11.26 -10.08 8.10
C ILE A 3 11.91 -9.26 7.00
N GLU A 4 11.24 -9.14 5.85
CA GLU A 4 11.64 -8.22 4.77
C GLU A 4 10.54 -7.17 4.57
N ILE A 5 10.87 -5.90 4.80
CA ILE A 5 10.03 -4.78 4.37
C ILE A 5 10.35 -4.53 2.89
N TYR A 6 9.65 -5.28 2.04
CA TYR A 6 9.71 -5.08 0.61
C TYR A 6 9.30 -3.65 0.25
N HIS A 7 9.92 -3.04 -0.76
CA HIS A 7 9.56 -1.75 -1.37
C HIS A 7 9.24 -0.59 -0.39
N LEU A 8 10.07 -0.36 0.62
CA LEU A 8 9.85 0.69 1.63
C LEU A 8 9.65 2.07 0.98
N LYS A 9 8.53 2.73 1.27
CA LYS A 9 8.20 4.06 0.72
C LYS A 9 7.20 4.82 1.59
N ALA A 10 7.24 6.15 1.52
CA ALA A 10 6.19 7.02 2.03
C ALA A 10 5.20 7.39 0.90
N GLY A 11 4.20 6.53 0.67
CA GLY A 11 3.22 6.74 -0.40
C GLY A 11 2.22 7.86 -0.12
N GLY A 12 2.08 8.82 -1.04
CA GLY A 12 1.14 9.94 -0.92
C GLY A 12 1.62 11.09 -0.02
N ARG A 13 1.34 12.34 -0.43
CA ARG A 13 1.88 13.57 0.19
C ARG A 13 1.69 13.64 1.71
N ARG A 14 0.52 13.20 2.21
CA ARG A 14 0.21 13.17 3.65
C ARG A 14 1.18 12.31 4.48
N ASN A 15 1.89 11.38 3.86
CA ASN A 15 2.78 10.45 4.53
C ASN A 15 4.26 10.84 4.40
N TRP A 16 4.63 11.85 3.60
CA TRP A 16 6.04 12.18 3.35
C TRP A 16 6.82 12.50 4.63
N GLY A 17 6.20 13.19 5.60
CA GLY A 17 6.82 13.47 6.91
C GLY A 17 7.09 12.23 7.78
N LYS A 18 6.55 11.05 7.42
CA LYS A 18 6.82 9.78 8.11
C LYS A 18 8.08 9.08 7.59
N ALA A 19 8.60 9.47 6.42
CA ALA A 19 9.74 8.81 5.80
C ALA A 19 10.97 8.80 6.73
N SER A 20 11.24 9.93 7.40
CA SER A 20 12.34 10.09 8.35
C SER A 20 12.24 9.19 9.59
N GLN A 21 11.05 8.69 9.92
CA GLN A 21 10.81 7.85 11.10
C GLN A 21 11.01 6.36 10.79
N ALA A 22 11.02 5.96 9.51
CA ALA A 22 11.03 4.56 9.13
C ALA A 22 12.37 3.87 9.48
N VAL A 23 13.50 4.48 9.08
CA VAL A 23 14.84 3.89 9.30
C VAL A 23 15.16 3.72 10.79
N PRO A 24 14.99 4.74 11.67
CA PRO A 24 15.24 4.57 13.10
C PRO A 24 14.41 3.45 13.75
N LYS A 25 13.18 3.22 13.25
CA LYS A 25 12.31 2.16 13.76
C LYS A 25 12.76 0.76 13.32
N ILE A 26 13.28 0.63 12.11
CA ILE A 26 13.89 -0.62 11.61
C ILE A 26 15.16 -0.91 12.41
N ASP A 27 15.99 0.10 12.65
CA ASP A 27 17.22 -0.05 13.42
C ASP A 27 16.97 -0.43 14.88
N SER A 28 15.94 0.14 15.53
CA SER A 28 15.60 -0.25 16.90
C SER A 28 15.10 -1.69 16.99
N ALA A 29 14.33 -2.16 16.00
CA ALA A 29 13.90 -3.56 15.93
C ALA A 29 15.10 -4.50 15.75
N ARG A 30 16.06 -4.11 14.90
CA ARG A 30 17.32 -4.85 14.73
C ARG A 30 18.13 -4.91 16.02
N ALA A 31 18.24 -3.79 16.74
CA ALA A 31 18.91 -3.74 18.05
C ALA A 31 18.22 -4.60 19.12
N ALA A 32 16.90 -4.80 19.02
CA ALA A 32 16.14 -5.70 19.88
C ALA A 32 16.25 -7.19 19.50
N GLY A 33 17.10 -7.55 18.53
CA GLY A 33 17.32 -8.93 18.10
C GLY A 33 16.33 -9.44 17.04
N VAL A 34 15.52 -8.55 16.44
CA VAL A 34 14.65 -8.93 15.32
C VAL A 34 15.49 -9.00 14.04
N ASP A 35 15.48 -10.15 13.37
CA ASP A 35 16.03 -10.28 12.02
C ASP A 35 15.11 -9.59 11.01
N ILE A 36 15.37 -8.30 10.76
CA ILE A 36 14.57 -7.43 9.89
C ILE A 36 15.43 -6.65 8.91
N GLN A 37 15.01 -6.69 7.65
CA GLN A 37 15.62 -6.01 6.52
C GLN A 37 14.57 -5.19 5.75
N ALA A 38 15.03 -4.30 4.90
CA ALA A 38 14.17 -3.49 4.02
C ALA A 38 14.90 -3.18 2.72
N ASN A 39 14.14 -3.11 1.63
CA ASN A 39 14.66 -2.65 0.35
C ASN A 39 13.89 -1.45 -0.19
N MET A 40 14.53 -0.73 -1.12
CA MET A 40 13.94 0.40 -1.84
C MET A 40 14.49 0.40 -3.26
N TYR A 41 13.67 0.88 -4.20
CA TYR A 41 14.10 1.20 -5.56
C TYR A 41 14.53 2.67 -5.67
N PRO A 42 15.46 3.04 -6.57
CA PRO A 42 15.99 4.40 -6.67
C PRO A 42 15.07 5.33 -7.49
N TYR A 43 13.76 5.31 -7.23
CA TYR A 43 12.76 6.12 -7.92
C TYR A 43 11.76 6.73 -6.94
N THR A 44 11.28 7.94 -7.25
CA THR A 44 10.29 8.65 -6.42
C THR A 44 8.86 8.12 -6.61
N ALA A 45 8.61 7.35 -7.67
CA ALA A 45 7.32 6.73 -7.99
C ALA A 45 7.35 5.22 -7.74
N GLY A 46 6.21 4.67 -7.31
CA GLY A 46 5.98 3.23 -7.29
C GLY A 46 5.19 2.76 -8.51
N GLY A 47 5.10 1.45 -8.70
CA GLY A 47 4.25 0.81 -9.70
C GLY A 47 3.38 -0.28 -9.08
N THR A 48 2.13 -0.37 -9.54
CA THR A 48 1.18 -1.44 -9.20
C THR A 48 0.22 -1.63 -10.37
N GLY A 49 -0.52 -2.74 -10.40
CA GLY A 49 -1.59 -2.94 -11.38
C GLY A 49 -2.72 -1.94 -11.18
N LEU A 50 -3.34 -1.48 -12.27
CA LEU A 50 -4.46 -0.52 -12.24
C LEU A 50 -5.59 -1.00 -11.31
N THR A 51 -5.80 -2.30 -11.21
CA THR A 51 -6.82 -2.90 -10.35
C THR A 51 -6.65 -2.58 -8.87
N ALA A 52 -5.41 -2.38 -8.41
CA ALA A 52 -5.11 -1.97 -7.02
C ALA A 52 -5.49 -0.50 -6.73
N CYS A 53 -5.78 0.29 -7.77
CA CYS A 53 -6.24 1.67 -7.63
C CYS A 53 -7.76 1.77 -7.49
N PHE A 54 -8.51 0.69 -7.73
CA PHE A 54 -9.95 0.68 -7.54
C PHE A 54 -10.34 0.59 -6.06
N PRO A 55 -11.47 1.18 -5.66
CA PRO A 55 -11.99 1.04 -4.31
C PRO A 55 -12.28 -0.43 -3.98
N PRO A 56 -12.16 -0.87 -2.71
CA PRO A 56 -12.31 -2.28 -2.33
C PRO A 56 -13.60 -2.95 -2.80
N TRP A 57 -14.71 -2.20 -2.88
CA TRP A 57 -15.99 -2.72 -3.34
C TRP A 57 -15.97 -3.22 -4.79
N ALA A 58 -15.10 -2.64 -5.63
CA ALA A 58 -15.03 -3.02 -7.03
C ALA A 58 -14.67 -4.50 -7.14
N SER A 59 -13.76 -4.99 -6.30
CA SER A 59 -13.33 -6.39 -6.28
C SER A 59 -14.16 -7.30 -5.36
N ALA A 60 -15.29 -6.82 -4.81
CA ALA A 60 -16.14 -7.61 -3.92
C ALA A 60 -16.54 -8.94 -4.59
N ASP A 61 -16.44 -10.03 -3.81
CA ASP A 61 -16.72 -11.40 -4.26
C ASP A 61 -15.90 -11.86 -5.49
N GLY A 62 -14.78 -11.20 -5.80
CA GLY A 62 -13.95 -11.50 -6.96
C GLY A 62 -14.53 -11.03 -8.30
N LYS A 63 -15.56 -10.17 -8.28
CA LYS A 63 -16.33 -9.78 -9.46
C LYS A 63 -15.95 -8.39 -10.01
N LEU A 64 -14.64 -8.12 -10.13
CA LEU A 64 -14.14 -6.79 -10.48
C LEU A 64 -14.82 -6.16 -11.70
N PHE A 65 -14.87 -6.88 -12.81
CA PHE A 65 -15.42 -6.33 -14.06
C PHE A 65 -16.94 -6.20 -14.03
N ASP A 66 -17.64 -7.17 -13.42
CA ASP A 66 -19.11 -7.14 -13.32
C ASP A 66 -19.56 -5.97 -12.43
N ASN A 67 -18.92 -5.79 -11.28
CA ASN A 67 -19.23 -4.70 -10.34
C ASN A 67 -18.94 -3.32 -10.94
N LEU A 68 -17.86 -3.19 -11.74
CA LEU A 68 -17.56 -1.94 -12.45
C LEU A 68 -18.56 -1.66 -13.59
N ALA A 69 -19.12 -2.70 -14.20
CA ALA A 69 -20.12 -2.56 -15.25
C ALA A 69 -21.48 -2.10 -14.67
N ASP A 70 -21.82 -2.53 -13.46
CA ASP A 70 -23.07 -2.19 -12.76
C ASP A 70 -23.13 -0.67 -12.43
N PRO A 71 -24.08 0.09 -13.00
CA PRO A 71 -24.26 1.51 -12.68
C PRO A 71 -24.69 1.76 -11.23
N ASP A 72 -25.52 0.90 -10.65
CA ASP A 72 -26.04 1.08 -9.30
C ASP A 72 -24.94 0.84 -8.26
N ALA A 73 -24.08 -0.15 -8.50
CA ALA A 73 -22.89 -0.40 -7.69
C ALA A 73 -21.92 0.81 -7.71
N ARG A 74 -21.76 1.47 -8.86
CA ARG A 74 -20.95 2.69 -8.99
C ARG A 74 -21.54 3.87 -8.22
N MET A 75 -22.85 4.12 -8.37
CA MET A 75 -23.54 5.25 -7.74
C MET A 75 -23.67 5.09 -6.21
N GLY A 76 -23.87 3.86 -5.73
CA GLY A 76 -24.06 3.58 -4.31
C GLY A 76 -22.87 3.96 -3.42
N PHE A 77 -21.67 4.14 -3.99
CA PHE A 77 -20.47 4.56 -3.28
C PHE A 77 -20.13 6.05 -3.37
N GLU A 78 -20.63 6.79 -4.37
CA GLU A 78 -20.41 8.24 -4.46
C GLU A 78 -21.25 9.04 -3.44
N LEU A 79 -22.27 8.42 -2.85
CA LEU A 79 -23.21 9.05 -1.93
C LEU A 79 -22.96 8.72 -0.43
N ARG A 80 -21.81 8.12 -0.08
CA ARG A 80 -21.41 7.81 1.29
C ARG A 80 -20.14 8.53 1.73
#